data_AF-A0A428XN86-F1
#
_entry.id   AF-A0A428XN86-F1
#
_cell.length_a   1.000
_cell.length_b   1.000
_cell.length_c   1.000
_cell.angle_alpha   90.00
_cell.angle_beta   90.00
_cell.angle_gamma   90.00
#
_symmetry.space_group_name_H-M   'P 1'
#
loop_
_entity.id
_entity.type
_entity.pdbx_description
1 polymer ?
#
loop_
_entity_poly.entity_id
_entity_poly.type
_entity_poly.pdbx_seq_one_letter_code
_entity_poly.pdbx_strand_id
1 'polypeptide(L)'
;KVAPSDLDRNVWRLEFAIAVAVMAHRLNLMLAMWPEVAAELELFDTLPTEVRRPPVDLAVAVPESPMGNVLGFQYVEDEASRRDGQLGEFRFFRYTGVGRALLVNMPNLFPADGPGPNVVLLSGTSWAGTSPRYHIDVPVGAILCPTAEKLAEIERTTFALDIQHTGERSTPIWVSGRYGAERTAALRQMVAALTKPGAGPRQPNRLERERAALPLDRQKIMLLVGSYAEARAVTAELLRQKSSWTGQVRCLIGDDEQETGWDDTHLLRRGDVADFGTDDAWLLVAPILAVERGHNILNTEGIAAIGAAFFLVRPHPRPKDLSYVTQRINQYALEQLAPTLIGEGPDYERLATAGRQRRRAAQREWRRLLHALVAYSQLGTSERNRVAWTQLVTIWQVVGRLLRGGQAAKIYFCDAAFAPNTARRGEDAADLDDASTSLLHGMREVLSPYFEASSAHPDRHLVQALYQPLYQALSAMGDH
;
A
#
# COMPACT_ATOMS: atom_id res chain seq x y z
N LYS A 1 26.90 40.73 5.19
CA LYS A 1 26.13 41.26 6.34
C LYS A 1 24.83 40.47 6.40
N VAL A 2 24.65 39.65 7.44
CA VAL A 2 23.43 38.86 7.67
C VAL A 2 22.39 39.80 8.29
N ALA A 3 21.15 39.80 7.81
CA ALA A 3 20.11 40.67 8.37
C ALA A 3 19.81 40.25 9.83
N PRO A 4 19.42 41.17 10.74
CA PRO A 4 19.11 40.82 12.13
C PRO A 4 18.05 39.72 12.27
N SER A 5 17.04 39.73 11.39
CA SER A 5 16.01 38.68 11.30
C SER A 5 16.55 37.30 10.89
N ASP A 6 17.65 37.25 10.13
CA ASP A 6 18.34 36.01 9.79
C ASP A 6 19.19 35.52 10.97
N LEU A 7 19.66 36.41 11.86
CA LEU A 7 20.43 36.06 13.04
C LEU A 7 19.55 35.30 14.05
N ASP A 8 18.40 35.86 14.42
CA ASP A 8 17.47 35.22 15.38
C ASP A 8 17.01 33.85 14.87
N ARG A 9 16.67 33.75 13.58
CA ARG A 9 16.30 32.48 12.95
C ARG A 9 17.43 31.46 13.00
N ASN A 10 18.68 31.89 12.82
CA ASN A 10 19.84 31.00 12.88
C ASN A 10 20.17 30.57 14.31
N VAL A 11 19.91 31.40 15.32
CA VAL A 11 20.01 31.02 16.74
C VAL A 11 19.03 29.87 17.04
N TRP A 12 17.75 30.03 16.70
CA TRP A 12 16.74 28.98 16.88
C TRP A 12 17.11 27.67 16.15
N ARG A 13 17.63 27.77 14.92
CA ARG A 13 18.10 26.60 14.17
C ARG A 13 19.28 25.91 14.82
N LEU A 14 20.22 26.67 15.37
CA LEU A 14 21.39 26.13 16.06
C LEU A 14 20.96 25.45 17.37
N GLU A 15 20.14 26.09 18.18
CA GLU A 15 19.59 25.52 19.42
C GLU A 15 18.83 24.23 19.14
N PHE A 16 17.95 24.24 18.14
CA PHE A 16 17.23 23.04 17.70
C PHE A 16 18.18 21.95 17.22
N ALA A 17 19.20 22.28 16.41
CA ALA A 17 20.18 21.31 15.96
C ALA A 17 20.98 20.69 17.11
N ILE A 18 21.36 21.48 18.12
CA ILE A 18 22.04 20.99 19.33
C ILE A 18 21.11 20.07 20.12
N ALA A 19 19.84 20.47 20.35
CA ALA A 19 18.87 19.64 21.05
C ALA A 19 18.64 18.29 20.36
N VAL A 20 18.48 18.31 19.03
CA VAL A 20 18.35 17.10 18.21
C VAL A 20 19.61 16.24 18.29
N ALA A 21 20.81 16.83 18.26
CA ALA A 21 22.06 16.09 18.38
C ALA A 21 22.22 15.41 19.75
N VAL A 22 21.90 16.11 20.84
CA VAL A 22 21.93 15.55 22.20
C VAL A 22 20.91 14.40 22.32
N MET A 23 19.69 14.61 21.83
CA MET A 23 18.65 13.59 21.84
C MET A 23 19.06 12.37 21.00
N ALA A 24 19.64 12.58 19.81
CA ALA A 24 20.16 11.50 18.97
C ALA A 24 21.25 10.68 19.65
N HIS A 25 22.15 11.35 20.38
CA HIS A 25 23.20 10.68 21.14
C HIS A 25 22.60 9.84 22.28
N ARG A 26 21.67 10.41 23.06
CA ARG A 26 20.98 9.69 24.15
C ARG A 26 20.16 8.52 23.64
N LEU A 27 19.45 8.69 22.53
CA LEU A 27 18.70 7.63 21.88
C LEU A 27 19.65 6.51 21.43
N ASN A 28 20.76 6.83 20.77
CA ASN A 28 21.74 5.82 20.35
C ASN A 28 22.33 5.03 21.53
N LEU A 29 22.58 5.70 22.66
CA LEU A 29 23.03 5.04 23.89
C LEU A 29 21.96 4.09 24.43
N MET A 30 20.71 4.57 24.54
CA MET A 30 19.57 3.77 24.97
C MET A 30 19.39 2.53 24.07
N LEU A 31 19.45 2.70 22.75
CA LEU A 31 19.32 1.60 21.79
C LEU A 31 20.49 0.61 21.81
N ALA A 32 21.68 1.07 22.20
CA ALA A 32 22.84 0.18 22.37
C ALA A 32 22.73 -0.66 23.65
N MET A 33 22.21 -0.07 24.73
CA MET A 33 22.05 -0.74 26.04
C MET A 33 20.76 -1.57 26.14
N TRP A 34 19.75 -1.27 25.31
CA TRP A 34 18.43 -1.91 25.39
C TRP A 34 18.46 -3.45 25.37
N PRO A 35 19.26 -4.14 24.53
CA PRO A 35 19.27 -5.60 24.52
C PRO A 35 19.62 -6.20 25.89
N GLU A 36 20.55 -5.59 26.63
CA GLU A 36 20.94 -6.03 27.98
C GLU A 36 19.79 -5.78 28.98
N VAL A 37 19.18 -4.60 28.93
CA VAL A 37 18.04 -4.25 29.78
C VAL A 37 16.83 -5.15 29.51
N ALA A 38 16.54 -5.44 28.25
CA ALA A 38 15.43 -6.29 27.85
C ALA A 38 15.63 -7.75 28.28
N ALA A 39 16.87 -8.24 28.23
CA ALA A 39 17.20 -9.57 28.72
C ALA A 39 17.02 -9.69 30.23
N GLU A 40 17.47 -8.69 31.00
CA GLU A 40 17.33 -8.68 32.46
C GLU A 40 15.88 -8.53 32.93
N LEU A 41 15.08 -7.73 32.21
CA LEU A 41 13.68 -7.47 32.54
C LEU A 41 12.68 -8.43 31.87
N GLU A 42 13.18 -9.45 31.15
CA GLU A 42 12.37 -10.37 30.33
C GLU A 42 11.43 -9.65 29.33
N LEU A 43 11.78 -8.42 28.92
CA LEU A 43 11.02 -7.57 28.00
C LEU A 43 11.37 -7.86 26.54
N PHE A 44 11.50 -9.15 26.21
CA PHE A 44 11.68 -9.58 24.82
C PHE A 44 10.50 -9.05 24.00
N ASP A 45 10.81 -8.40 22.89
CA ASP A 45 9.85 -7.84 21.94
C ASP A 45 9.13 -6.51 22.21
N THR A 46 9.50 -5.78 23.25
CA THR A 46 8.88 -4.47 23.54
C THR A 46 9.32 -3.30 22.65
N LEU A 47 10.49 -3.39 21.99
CA LEU A 47 10.90 -2.37 21.01
C LEU A 47 10.36 -2.67 19.61
N PRO A 48 9.79 -1.66 18.92
CA PRO A 48 9.45 -1.75 17.51
C PRO A 48 10.65 -2.21 16.68
N THR A 49 10.41 -3.10 15.72
CA THR A 49 11.44 -3.72 14.87
C THR A 49 12.28 -2.66 14.13
N GLU A 50 11.67 -1.53 13.80
CA GLU A 50 12.26 -0.37 13.11
C GLU A 50 13.38 0.29 13.91
N VAL A 51 13.37 0.10 15.23
CA VAL A 51 14.30 0.68 16.18
C VAL A 51 15.46 -0.29 16.49
N ARG A 52 15.26 -1.59 16.27
CA ARG A 52 16.28 -2.62 16.49
C ARG A 52 17.44 -2.45 15.52
N ARG A 53 18.67 -2.69 15.98
CA ARG A 53 19.82 -2.81 15.07
C ARG A 53 19.64 -4.09 14.24
N PRO A 54 19.94 -4.05 12.92
CA PRO A 54 20.00 -5.28 12.16
C PRO A 54 21.03 -6.22 12.81
N PRO A 55 20.80 -7.55 12.78
CA PRO A 55 21.77 -8.53 13.24
C PRO A 55 23.14 -8.27 12.61
N VAL A 56 24.20 -8.30 13.42
CA VAL A 56 25.57 -7.89 13.03
C VAL A 56 26.13 -8.81 11.94
N ASP A 57 25.79 -10.09 12.00
CA ASP A 57 26.07 -11.12 11.00
C ASP A 57 25.46 -10.78 9.64
N LEU A 58 24.22 -10.27 9.60
CA LEU A 58 23.58 -9.84 8.35
C LEU A 58 24.09 -8.49 7.87
N ALA A 59 24.61 -7.63 8.75
CA ALA A 59 25.10 -6.30 8.38
C ALA A 59 26.25 -6.35 7.36
N VAL A 60 27.06 -7.42 7.36
CA VAL A 60 28.15 -7.64 6.39
C VAL A 60 27.60 -7.91 4.99
N ALA A 61 26.44 -8.56 4.90
CA ALA A 61 25.84 -8.97 3.63
C ALA A 61 24.88 -7.93 3.04
N VAL A 62 24.45 -6.94 3.84
CA VAL A 62 23.58 -5.85 3.38
C VAL A 62 24.44 -4.76 2.73
N PRO A 63 24.22 -4.42 1.45
CA PRO A 63 24.92 -3.31 0.82
C PRO A 63 24.65 -2.00 1.56
N GLU A 64 25.70 -1.21 1.75
CA GLU A 64 25.60 0.12 2.37
C GLU A 64 24.58 1.00 1.63
N SER A 65 23.96 1.92 2.38
CA SER A 65 23.10 2.95 1.80
C SER A 65 23.85 3.72 0.70
N PRO A 66 23.25 3.92 -0.49
CA PRO A 66 23.88 4.70 -1.56
C PRO A 66 24.15 6.16 -1.16
N MET A 67 23.53 6.65 -0.09
CA MET A 67 23.69 8.01 0.44
C MET A 67 24.71 8.11 1.58
N GLY A 68 25.27 6.97 2.03
CA GLY A 68 25.86 6.81 3.35
C GLY A 68 24.78 6.57 4.42
N ASN A 69 25.20 6.20 5.63
CA ASN A 69 24.30 5.97 6.75
C ASN A 69 23.55 7.27 7.10
N VAL A 70 22.22 7.24 6.97
CA VAL A 70 21.37 8.38 7.31
C VAL A 70 20.68 8.10 8.64
N LEU A 71 20.93 8.96 9.61
CA LEU A 71 20.15 9.09 10.84
C LEU A 71 19.35 10.38 10.72
N GLY A 72 18.06 10.30 10.92
CA GLY A 72 17.20 11.46 10.76
C GLY A 72 16.06 11.48 11.76
N PHE A 73 15.55 12.69 11.95
CA PHE A 73 14.34 12.93 12.71
C PHE A 73 13.33 13.62 11.81
N GLN A 74 12.06 13.25 11.96
CA GLN A 74 10.96 13.82 11.24
C GLN A 74 9.92 14.29 12.25
N TYR A 75 9.63 15.58 12.26
CA TYR A 75 8.51 16.11 13.01
C TYR A 75 7.25 16.07 12.15
N VAL A 76 6.28 15.29 12.58
CA VAL A 76 5.01 15.07 11.90
C VAL A 76 3.91 15.71 12.72
N GLU A 77 3.49 16.89 12.29
CA GLU A 77 2.23 17.46 12.74
C GLU A 77 1.08 16.77 12.02
N ASP A 78 0.15 16.19 12.79
CA ASP A 78 -1.18 15.83 12.29
C ASP A 78 -2.02 17.12 12.22
N GLU A 79 -2.73 17.32 11.11
CA GLU A 79 -3.59 18.49 10.94
C GLU A 79 -4.72 18.53 11.98
N ALA A 80 -5.11 17.36 12.51
CA ALA A 80 -6.07 17.27 13.62
C ALA A 80 -5.48 17.80 14.95
N SER A 81 -4.24 17.40 15.28
CA SER A 81 -3.54 17.82 16.51
C SER A 81 -3.31 19.33 16.61
N ARG A 82 -3.26 20.01 15.46
CA ARG A 82 -3.13 21.47 15.37
C ARG A 82 -4.31 22.22 15.99
N ARG A 83 -5.53 21.65 15.95
CA ARG A 83 -6.74 22.27 16.50
C ARG A 83 -6.83 22.10 18.02
N ASP A 84 -6.24 21.05 18.57
CA ASP A 84 -6.31 20.71 20.00
C ASP A 84 -5.07 21.16 20.80
N GLY A 85 -4.14 21.90 20.18
CA GLY A 85 -2.91 22.37 20.82
C GLY A 85 -1.93 21.25 21.20
N GLN A 86 -2.13 20.04 20.68
CA GLN A 86 -1.22 18.91 20.91
C GLN A 86 0.04 19.05 20.05
N LEU A 87 1.20 18.84 20.67
CA LEU A 87 2.48 18.77 19.97
C LEU A 87 2.47 17.59 18.98
N GLY A 88 3.08 17.79 17.81
CA GLY A 88 3.19 16.77 16.78
C GLY A 88 4.10 15.60 17.20
N GLU A 89 4.09 14.55 16.40
CA GLU A 89 4.89 13.36 16.64
C GLU A 89 6.33 13.56 16.15
N PHE A 90 7.32 13.27 16.99
CA PHE A 90 8.73 13.30 16.59
C PHE A 90 9.23 11.88 16.30
N ARG A 91 9.38 11.56 15.02
CA ARG A 91 9.79 10.24 14.53
C ARG A 91 11.29 10.17 14.35
N PHE A 92 11.89 9.10 14.84
CA PHE A 92 13.27 8.72 14.54
C PHE A 92 13.30 7.71 13.40
N PHE A 93 14.22 7.87 12.46
CA PHE A 93 14.47 6.85 11.44
C PHE A 93 15.97 6.68 11.18
N ARG A 94 16.33 5.46 10.81
CA ARG A 94 17.69 5.09 10.42
C ARG A 94 17.66 4.32 9.11
N TYR A 95 18.44 4.78 8.14
CA TYR A 95 18.64 4.09 6.88
C TYR A 95 20.12 3.68 6.76
N THR A 96 20.39 2.40 7.05
CA THR A 96 21.75 1.83 7.05
C THR A 96 22.14 1.19 5.74
N GLY A 97 21.18 0.57 5.03
CA GLY A 97 21.50 -0.20 3.84
C GLY A 97 20.30 -0.71 3.09
N VAL A 98 20.60 -1.37 1.97
CA VAL A 98 19.60 -1.85 1.00
C VAL A 98 19.25 -3.30 1.34
N GLY A 99 18.43 -3.50 2.37
CA GLY A 99 18.04 -4.85 2.81
C GLY A 99 17.37 -5.71 1.73
N ARG A 100 16.74 -5.06 0.73
CA ARG A 100 16.16 -5.74 -0.45
C ARG A 100 17.18 -6.60 -1.21
N ALA A 101 18.46 -6.23 -1.18
CA ALA A 101 19.52 -6.97 -1.84
C ALA A 101 19.73 -8.38 -1.24
N LEU A 102 19.41 -8.59 0.04
CA LEU A 102 19.53 -9.92 0.67
C LEU A 102 18.65 -10.96 0.00
N LEU A 103 17.45 -10.57 -0.45
CA LEU A 103 16.51 -11.49 -1.13
C LEU A 103 17.06 -12.01 -2.46
N VAL A 104 17.77 -11.14 -3.20
CA VAL A 104 18.31 -11.45 -4.53
C VAL A 104 19.68 -12.13 -4.43
N ASN A 105 20.46 -11.81 -3.40
CA ASN A 105 21.82 -12.32 -3.22
C ASN A 105 21.93 -13.46 -2.20
N MET A 106 20.82 -14.04 -1.77
CA MET A 106 20.79 -15.09 -0.74
C MET A 106 21.74 -16.29 -1.04
N PRO A 107 21.88 -16.79 -2.29
CA PRO A 107 22.87 -17.81 -2.63
C PRO A 107 24.34 -17.35 -2.54
N ASN A 108 24.58 -16.04 -2.49
CA ASN A 108 25.90 -15.42 -2.64
C ASN A 108 26.29 -14.56 -1.43
N LEU A 109 25.61 -14.68 -0.27
CA LEU A 109 25.87 -13.82 0.89
C LEU A 109 27.27 -14.06 1.47
N PHE A 110 27.71 -15.32 1.51
CA PHE A 110 28.98 -15.73 2.13
C PHE A 110 29.81 -16.59 1.17
N PRO A 111 30.35 -16.01 0.08
CA PRO A 111 31.08 -16.77 -0.94
C PRO A 111 32.35 -17.43 -0.41
N ALA A 112 32.90 -16.92 0.71
CA ALA A 112 34.08 -17.48 1.37
C ALA A 112 33.79 -18.83 2.08
N ASP A 113 32.53 -19.07 2.47
CA ASP A 113 32.13 -20.27 3.22
C ASP A 113 31.72 -21.44 2.29
N GLY A 114 31.74 -21.22 0.97
CA GLY A 114 31.38 -22.19 -0.05
C GLY A 114 30.13 -21.81 -0.84
N PRO A 115 29.57 -22.74 -1.65
CA PRO A 115 28.35 -22.49 -2.40
C PRO A 115 27.18 -22.28 -1.45
N GLY A 116 26.47 -21.15 -1.59
CA GLY A 116 25.29 -20.87 -0.80
C GLY A 116 24.08 -21.72 -1.20
N PRO A 117 22.95 -21.54 -0.51
CA PRO A 117 21.75 -22.34 -0.73
C PRO A 117 21.14 -22.11 -2.12
N ASN A 118 20.48 -23.15 -2.64
CA ASN A 118 19.64 -23.05 -3.82
C ASN A 118 18.36 -22.27 -3.46
N VAL A 119 18.06 -21.21 -4.22
CA VAL A 119 16.93 -20.32 -3.94
C VAL A 119 15.94 -20.36 -5.08
N VAL A 120 14.67 -20.63 -4.76
CA VAL A 120 13.54 -20.50 -5.67
C VAL A 120 12.65 -19.37 -5.15
N LEU A 121 12.47 -18.32 -5.96
CA LEU A 121 11.59 -17.21 -5.65
C LEU A 121 10.25 -17.41 -6.36
N LEU A 122 9.18 -17.62 -5.60
CA LEU A 122 7.82 -17.70 -6.13
C LEU A 122 7.04 -16.45 -5.75
N SER A 123 6.37 -15.84 -6.72
CA SER A 123 5.53 -14.69 -6.47
C SER A 123 4.47 -14.53 -7.54
N GLY A 124 3.27 -14.10 -7.10
CA GLY A 124 2.19 -13.72 -8.01
C GLY A 124 2.26 -12.25 -8.47
N THR A 125 3.09 -11.42 -7.84
CA THR A 125 3.10 -9.96 -8.10
C THR A 125 4.48 -9.29 -7.96
N SER A 126 5.58 -10.05 -7.98
CA SER A 126 6.94 -9.51 -7.84
C SER A 126 7.49 -8.96 -9.14
N TRP A 127 6.97 -9.37 -10.30
CA TRP A 127 7.18 -8.62 -11.54
C TRP A 127 6.09 -7.55 -11.59
N ALA A 128 6.46 -6.27 -11.46
CA ALA A 128 5.51 -5.17 -11.26
C ALA A 128 6.02 -3.87 -11.90
N GLY A 129 6.60 -3.99 -13.10
CA GLY A 129 7.15 -2.89 -13.88
C GLY A 129 8.03 -1.96 -13.06
N THR A 130 7.60 -0.71 -12.87
CA THR A 130 8.41 0.29 -12.18
C THR A 130 8.12 0.42 -10.67
N SER A 131 7.30 -0.46 -10.08
CA SER A 131 6.93 -0.38 -8.66
C SER A 131 8.16 -0.43 -7.73
N PRO A 132 8.45 0.64 -6.95
CA PRO A 132 9.51 0.61 -5.94
C PRO A 132 9.27 -0.37 -4.81
N ARG A 133 8.00 -0.68 -4.52
CA ARG A 133 7.64 -1.55 -3.42
C ARG A 133 7.76 -3.01 -3.83
N TYR A 134 7.16 -3.38 -4.96
CA TYR A 134 6.95 -4.80 -5.30
C TYR A 134 7.90 -5.34 -6.36
N HIS A 135 8.37 -4.52 -7.32
CA HIS A 135 9.14 -5.05 -8.43
C HIS A 135 10.53 -5.56 -8.02
N ILE A 136 10.77 -6.85 -8.17
CA ILE A 136 12.08 -7.47 -8.00
C ILE A 136 12.74 -7.54 -9.38
N ASP A 137 13.90 -6.90 -9.49
CA ASP A 137 14.70 -6.83 -10.72
C ASP A 137 15.53 -8.12 -10.89
N VAL A 138 14.84 -9.24 -11.05
CA VAL A 138 15.41 -10.56 -11.34
C VAL A 138 14.62 -11.16 -12.50
N PRO A 139 15.29 -11.66 -13.56
CA PRO A 139 14.61 -12.29 -14.69
C PRO A 139 13.70 -13.43 -14.24
N VAL A 140 12.47 -13.46 -14.74
CA VAL A 140 11.52 -14.54 -14.46
C VAL A 140 11.90 -15.76 -15.30
N GLY A 141 12.29 -16.85 -14.65
CA GLY A 141 12.71 -18.09 -15.32
C GLY A 141 11.55 -19.01 -15.72
N ALA A 142 10.42 -18.97 -15.01
CA ALA A 142 9.26 -19.83 -15.27
C ALA A 142 7.96 -19.17 -14.81
N ILE A 143 6.85 -19.52 -15.47
CA ILE A 143 5.49 -19.08 -15.13
C ILE A 143 4.65 -20.32 -14.82
N LEU A 144 3.94 -20.29 -13.69
CA LEU A 144 2.97 -21.31 -13.34
C LEU A 144 1.59 -20.89 -13.87
N CYS A 145 1.12 -21.56 -14.92
CA CYS A 145 -0.18 -21.28 -15.53
C CYS A 145 -1.28 -22.16 -14.90
N PRO A 146 -2.42 -21.59 -14.49
CA PRO A 146 -3.58 -22.37 -14.10
C PRO A 146 -4.25 -23.03 -15.33
N THR A 147 -5.21 -23.93 -15.09
CA THR A 147 -5.98 -24.56 -16.17
C THR A 147 -6.81 -23.54 -16.94
N ALA A 148 -7.06 -23.81 -18.23
CA ALA A 148 -7.82 -22.90 -19.11
C ALA A 148 -9.22 -22.57 -18.56
N GLU A 149 -9.88 -23.54 -17.92
CA GLU A 149 -11.20 -23.36 -17.28
C GLU A 149 -11.14 -22.33 -16.15
N LYS A 150 -10.12 -22.40 -15.29
CA LYS A 150 -9.92 -21.44 -14.19
C LYS A 150 -9.59 -20.05 -14.73
N LEU A 151 -8.82 -19.96 -15.82
CA LEU A 151 -8.54 -18.68 -16.48
C LEU A 151 -9.83 -18.06 -17.03
N ALA A 152 -10.63 -18.82 -17.76
CA ALA A 152 -11.89 -18.35 -18.33
C ALA A 152 -12.88 -17.85 -17.26
N GLU A 153 -12.89 -18.46 -16.08
CA GLU A 153 -13.70 -17.98 -14.95
C GLU A 153 -13.13 -16.68 -14.36
N ILE A 154 -11.81 -16.61 -14.14
CA ILE A 154 -11.14 -15.39 -13.63
C ILE A 154 -11.34 -14.20 -14.58
N GLU A 155 -11.34 -14.42 -15.90
CA GLU A 155 -11.59 -13.39 -16.92
C GLU A 155 -12.99 -12.75 -16.81
N ARG A 156 -13.96 -13.40 -16.14
CA ARG A 156 -15.28 -12.81 -15.87
C ARG A 156 -15.27 -11.82 -14.70
N THR A 157 -14.11 -11.56 -14.10
CA THR A 157 -13.94 -10.55 -13.05
C THR A 157 -14.30 -9.17 -13.59
N THR A 158 -15.16 -8.45 -12.88
CA THR A 158 -15.66 -7.13 -13.32
C THR A 158 -15.23 -6.03 -12.38
N PHE A 159 -14.77 -4.92 -12.94
CA PHE A 159 -14.49 -3.68 -12.20
C PHE A 159 -15.54 -2.63 -12.58
N ALA A 160 -16.06 -1.93 -11.59
CA ALA A 160 -17.05 -0.88 -11.81
C ALA A 160 -16.77 0.35 -10.95
N LEU A 161 -16.92 1.52 -11.56
CA LEU A 161 -17.04 2.80 -10.85
C LEU A 161 -18.44 2.86 -10.24
N ASP A 162 -18.53 2.75 -8.92
CA ASP A 162 -19.77 2.85 -8.17
C ASP A 162 -19.66 4.04 -7.21
N ILE A 163 -19.43 5.23 -7.79
CA ILE A 163 -19.14 6.46 -7.06
C ILE A 163 -20.38 6.84 -6.24
N GLN A 164 -20.20 6.89 -4.92
CA GLN A 164 -21.31 7.23 -4.03
C GLN A 164 -21.47 8.74 -3.90
N HIS A 165 -22.72 9.15 -3.67
CA HIS A 165 -23.12 10.55 -3.63
C HIS A 165 -23.94 10.84 -2.37
N THR A 166 -23.82 12.06 -1.82
CA THR A 166 -24.76 12.58 -0.80
C THR A 166 -25.93 13.31 -1.44
N GLY A 167 -27.02 13.47 -0.68
CA GLY A 167 -28.25 14.11 -1.14
C GLY A 167 -29.03 13.25 -2.16
N GLU A 168 -29.84 13.90 -2.99
CA GLU A 168 -30.49 13.26 -4.15
C GLU A 168 -29.50 13.05 -5.30
N ARG A 169 -28.36 12.43 -4.99
CA ARG A 169 -27.23 12.15 -5.91
C ARG A 169 -26.51 13.37 -6.48
N SER A 170 -26.61 14.54 -5.85
CA SER A 170 -26.01 15.77 -6.38
C SER A 170 -24.52 15.91 -6.11
N THR A 171 -24.02 15.35 -5.00
CA THR A 171 -22.66 15.65 -4.52
C THR A 171 -21.83 14.38 -4.35
N PRO A 172 -20.77 14.16 -5.14
CA PRO A 172 -19.89 12.98 -5.02
C PRO A 172 -19.15 12.97 -3.68
N ILE A 173 -18.93 11.78 -3.12
CA ILE A 173 -18.26 11.59 -1.83
C ILE A 173 -16.76 11.38 -2.04
N TRP A 174 -15.96 12.25 -1.44
CA TRP A 174 -14.50 12.19 -1.45
C TRP A 174 -14.00 11.76 -0.08
N VAL A 175 -13.40 10.59 0.02
CA VAL A 175 -12.76 10.14 1.27
C VAL A 175 -11.26 10.35 1.17
N SER A 176 -10.65 9.92 0.07
CA SER A 176 -9.23 10.12 -0.21
C SER A 176 -8.93 11.60 -0.46
N GLY A 177 -7.87 12.10 0.17
CA GLY A 177 -7.49 13.52 0.14
C GLY A 177 -8.07 14.34 1.30
N ARG A 178 -8.98 13.78 2.11
CA ARG A 178 -9.40 14.35 3.40
C ARG A 178 -8.61 13.74 4.56
N TYR A 179 -8.55 14.45 5.69
CA TYR A 179 -7.83 14.03 6.90
C TYR A 179 -8.69 14.18 8.16
N GLY A 180 -8.26 13.53 9.24
CA GLY A 180 -8.89 13.63 10.56
C GLY A 180 -10.40 13.41 10.57
N ALA A 181 -11.12 14.28 11.29
CA ALA A 181 -12.57 14.19 11.47
C ALA A 181 -13.35 14.29 10.15
N GLU A 182 -12.87 15.07 9.17
CA GLU A 182 -13.53 15.23 7.86
C GLU A 182 -13.48 13.95 7.04
N ARG A 183 -12.37 13.21 7.12
CA ARG A 183 -12.23 11.88 6.51
C ARG A 183 -13.19 10.87 7.13
N THR A 184 -13.28 10.85 8.47
CA THR A 184 -14.22 9.97 9.19
C THR A 184 -15.67 10.32 8.86
N ALA A 185 -16.01 11.62 8.76
CA ALA A 185 -17.34 12.06 8.34
C ALA A 185 -17.67 11.62 6.90
N ALA A 186 -16.70 11.71 5.98
CA ALA A 186 -16.87 11.24 4.60
C ALA A 186 -17.13 9.73 4.53
N LEU A 187 -16.41 8.92 5.33
CA LEU A 187 -16.67 7.48 5.44
C LEU A 187 -18.08 7.19 5.96
N ARG A 188 -18.56 7.95 6.96
CA ARG A 188 -19.94 7.79 7.45
C ARG A 188 -20.96 8.10 6.37
N GLN A 189 -20.74 9.16 5.59
CA GLN A 189 -21.58 9.49 4.43
C GLN A 189 -21.55 8.39 3.35
N MET A 190 -20.38 7.80 3.10
CA MET A 190 -20.21 6.67 2.17
C MET A 190 -21.05 5.47 2.60
N VAL A 191 -20.97 5.10 3.89
CA VAL A 191 -21.77 4.00 4.46
C VAL A 191 -23.26 4.32 4.34
N ALA A 192 -23.68 5.53 4.73
CA ALA A 192 -25.08 5.94 4.64
C ALA A 192 -25.63 5.86 3.20
N ALA A 193 -24.82 6.21 2.20
CA ALA A 193 -25.19 6.08 0.79
C ALA A 193 -25.36 4.61 0.36
N LEU A 194 -24.43 3.73 0.76
CA LEU A 194 -24.48 2.29 0.46
C LEU A 194 -25.65 1.58 1.16
N THR A 195 -26.03 2.02 2.37
CA THR A 195 -27.13 1.44 3.16
C THR A 195 -28.49 2.07 2.87
N LYS A 196 -28.57 3.10 2.02
CA LYS A 196 -29.82 3.75 1.65
C LYS A 196 -30.73 2.75 0.92
N PRO A 197 -32.01 2.57 1.33
CA PRO A 197 -32.95 1.72 0.61
C PRO A 197 -33.15 2.18 -0.83
N GLY A 198 -33.48 1.24 -1.72
CA GLY A 198 -33.87 1.54 -3.10
C GLY A 198 -35.15 2.41 -3.18
N ALA A 199 -35.50 2.87 -4.38
CA ALA A 199 -36.72 3.66 -4.60
C ALA A 199 -37.97 2.78 -4.44
N GLY A 200 -38.47 2.67 -3.20
CA GLY A 200 -39.69 1.96 -2.85
C GLY A 200 -39.65 1.35 -1.43
N PRO A 201 -40.82 1.06 -0.82
CA PRO A 201 -40.86 0.43 0.50
C PRO A 201 -40.23 -0.97 0.46
N ARG A 202 -39.36 -1.27 1.43
CA ARG A 202 -38.65 -2.57 1.60
C ARG A 202 -37.72 -2.98 0.45
N GLN A 203 -37.31 -2.08 -0.43
CA GLN A 203 -36.28 -2.45 -1.41
C GLN A 203 -34.91 -2.63 -0.76
N PRO A 204 -34.16 -3.68 -1.15
CA PRO A 204 -32.81 -3.92 -0.65
C PRO A 204 -31.88 -2.74 -0.98
N ASN A 205 -30.97 -2.44 -0.06
CA ASN A 205 -29.94 -1.44 -0.27
C ASN A 205 -28.85 -1.92 -1.25
N ARG A 206 -27.84 -1.09 -1.53
CA ARG A 206 -26.80 -1.41 -2.52
C ARG A 206 -26.04 -2.69 -2.17
N LEU A 207 -25.69 -2.90 -0.91
CA LEU A 207 -24.94 -4.07 -0.43
C LEU A 207 -25.82 -5.34 -0.42
N GLU A 208 -27.08 -5.23 0.01
CA GLU A 208 -28.03 -6.35 -0.01
C GLU A 208 -28.33 -6.83 -1.44
N ARG A 209 -28.51 -5.91 -2.38
CA ARG A 209 -28.68 -6.24 -3.81
C ARG A 209 -27.46 -6.97 -4.38
N GLU A 210 -26.27 -6.49 -4.02
CA GLU A 210 -25.05 -7.13 -4.47
C GLU A 210 -24.93 -8.55 -3.92
N ARG A 211 -25.16 -8.72 -2.61
CA ARG A 211 -25.14 -10.03 -1.95
C ARG A 211 -26.08 -11.01 -2.63
N ALA A 212 -27.31 -10.59 -2.92
CA ALA A 212 -28.31 -11.45 -3.56
C ALA A 212 -27.94 -11.84 -5.01
N ALA A 213 -27.13 -11.02 -5.69
CA ALA A 213 -26.64 -11.29 -7.05
C ALA A 213 -25.35 -12.13 -7.09
N LEU A 214 -24.76 -12.47 -5.94
CA LEU A 214 -23.59 -13.33 -5.84
C LEU A 214 -24.00 -14.82 -5.77
N PRO A 215 -23.13 -15.74 -6.23
CA PRO A 215 -23.34 -17.18 -6.08
C PRO A 215 -23.57 -17.57 -4.61
N LEU A 216 -24.45 -18.55 -4.35
CA LEU A 216 -24.94 -18.91 -3.00
C LEU A 216 -23.82 -19.13 -1.97
N ASP A 217 -22.74 -19.82 -2.33
CA ASP A 217 -21.62 -20.11 -1.43
C ASP A 217 -20.51 -19.03 -1.44
N ARG A 218 -20.78 -17.90 -2.08
CA ARG A 218 -19.87 -16.76 -2.25
C ARG A 218 -20.53 -15.40 -1.97
N GLN A 219 -21.58 -15.40 -1.15
CA GLN A 219 -22.37 -14.22 -0.81
C GLN A 219 -21.73 -13.30 0.23
N LYS A 220 -20.43 -13.44 0.51
CA LYS A 220 -19.70 -12.53 1.41
C LYS A 220 -19.15 -11.33 0.65
N ILE A 221 -19.20 -10.17 1.31
CA ILE A 221 -18.79 -8.88 0.80
C ILE A 221 -17.73 -8.27 1.72
N MET A 222 -16.72 -7.65 1.12
CA MET A 222 -15.68 -6.95 1.85
C MET A 222 -15.71 -5.45 1.58
N LEU A 223 -15.68 -4.64 2.64
CA LEU A 223 -15.56 -3.18 2.58
C LEU A 223 -14.13 -2.78 2.98
N LEU A 224 -13.43 -2.13 2.06
CA LEU A 224 -12.01 -1.84 2.18
C LEU A 224 -11.77 -0.38 2.56
N VAL A 225 -11.06 -0.19 3.67
CA VAL A 225 -10.74 1.12 4.27
C VAL A 225 -9.23 1.33 4.43
N GLY A 226 -8.79 2.49 4.90
CA GLY A 226 -7.38 2.86 4.97
C GLY A 226 -6.67 2.48 6.27
N SER A 227 -7.40 2.17 7.34
CA SER A 227 -6.82 1.84 8.66
C SER A 227 -7.79 1.07 9.57
N TYR A 228 -7.28 0.45 10.63
CA TYR A 228 -8.10 -0.22 11.64
C TYR A 228 -9.07 0.75 12.35
N ALA A 229 -8.63 1.99 12.61
CA ALA A 229 -9.50 3.03 13.14
C ALA A 229 -10.66 3.38 12.19
N GLU A 230 -10.39 3.43 10.88
CA GLU A 230 -11.45 3.60 9.87
C GLU A 230 -12.38 2.38 9.82
N ALA A 231 -11.86 1.16 10.00
CA ALA A 231 -12.67 -0.06 10.01
C ALA A 231 -13.68 -0.06 11.16
N ARG A 232 -13.24 0.36 12.36
CA ARG A 232 -14.14 0.57 13.52
C ARG A 232 -15.19 1.62 13.24
N ALA A 233 -14.80 2.78 12.71
CA ALA A 233 -15.72 3.88 12.43
C ALA A 233 -16.80 3.49 11.39
N VAL A 234 -16.42 2.74 10.35
CA VAL A 234 -17.33 2.22 9.33
C VAL A 234 -18.26 1.16 9.92
N THR A 235 -17.74 0.23 10.73
CA THR A 235 -18.55 -0.83 11.36
C THR A 235 -19.58 -0.24 12.32
N ALA A 236 -19.17 0.69 13.18
CA ALA A 236 -20.09 1.39 14.08
C ALA A 236 -21.20 2.12 13.31
N GLU A 237 -20.87 2.77 12.19
CA GLU A 237 -21.86 3.44 11.35
C GLU A 237 -22.81 2.44 10.65
N LEU A 238 -22.31 1.30 10.18
CA LEU A 238 -23.14 0.24 9.59
C LEU A 238 -24.20 -0.26 10.59
N LEU A 239 -23.78 -0.57 11.81
CA LEU A 239 -24.67 -1.06 12.87
C LEU A 239 -25.64 0.03 13.34
N ARG A 240 -25.23 1.30 13.32
CA ARG A 240 -26.10 2.44 13.61
C ARG A 240 -27.20 2.62 12.55
N GLN A 241 -26.87 2.46 11.28
CA GLN A 241 -27.82 2.59 10.16
C GLN A 241 -28.72 1.36 10.02
N LYS A 242 -28.20 0.17 10.35
CA LYS A 242 -28.86 -1.13 10.21
C LYS A 242 -28.61 -1.98 11.44
N SER A 243 -29.35 -1.72 12.52
CA SER A 243 -29.27 -2.51 13.75
C SER A 243 -29.62 -3.99 13.55
N SER A 244 -30.37 -4.33 12.49
CA SER A 244 -30.65 -5.72 12.11
C SER A 244 -29.42 -6.49 11.58
N TRP A 245 -28.30 -5.81 11.34
CA TRP A 245 -27.05 -6.43 10.89
C TRP A 245 -26.10 -6.79 12.05
N THR A 246 -26.54 -6.61 13.30
CA THR A 246 -25.80 -7.14 14.46
C THR A 246 -25.57 -8.64 14.29
N GLY A 247 -24.34 -9.09 14.50
CA GLY A 247 -23.90 -10.47 14.25
C GLY A 247 -23.57 -10.79 12.79
N GLN A 248 -23.94 -9.94 11.83
CA GLN A 248 -23.70 -10.15 10.39
C GLN A 248 -22.50 -9.39 9.82
N VAL A 249 -21.90 -8.51 10.63
CA VAL A 249 -20.75 -7.66 10.27
C VAL A 249 -19.56 -8.03 11.15
N ARG A 250 -18.38 -8.15 10.53
CA ARG A 250 -17.08 -8.28 11.20
C ARG A 250 -16.17 -7.09 10.89
N CYS A 251 -15.48 -6.59 11.91
CA CYS A 251 -14.47 -5.55 11.83
C CYS A 251 -13.10 -6.17 12.07
N LEU A 252 -12.21 -6.10 11.08
CA LEU A 252 -10.85 -6.56 11.25
C LEU A 252 -10.09 -5.63 12.21
N ILE A 253 -9.37 -6.19 13.18
CA ILE A 253 -8.51 -5.48 14.14
C ILE A 253 -7.08 -6.02 14.13
N GLY A 254 -6.14 -5.26 14.70
CA GLY A 254 -4.76 -5.72 14.89
C GLY A 254 -4.66 -6.86 15.90
N ASP A 255 -3.66 -7.74 15.74
CA ASP A 255 -3.46 -8.87 16.64
C ASP A 255 -3.02 -8.43 18.05
N ASP A 256 -2.33 -7.29 18.12
CA ASP A 256 -1.81 -6.62 19.31
C ASP A 256 -2.85 -5.75 20.04
N GLU A 257 -4.04 -5.56 19.47
CA GLU A 257 -5.09 -4.80 20.13
C GLU A 257 -5.75 -5.59 21.26
N GLN A 258 -5.86 -4.95 22.43
CA GLN A 258 -6.55 -5.51 23.60
C GLN A 258 -8.07 -5.39 23.43
N GLU A 259 -8.78 -6.48 23.73
CA GLU A 259 -10.25 -6.48 23.81
C GLU A 259 -10.70 -5.48 24.87
N THR A 260 -11.66 -4.63 24.52
CA THR A 260 -12.13 -3.57 25.42
C THR A 260 -13.24 -4.06 26.35
N GLY A 261 -13.71 -5.30 26.16
CA GLY A 261 -14.64 -6.01 27.04
C GLY A 261 -16.10 -5.58 26.90
N TRP A 262 -16.41 -4.60 26.05
CA TRP A 262 -17.75 -4.10 25.78
C TRP A 262 -18.16 -4.40 24.34
N ASP A 263 -18.93 -5.49 24.16
CA ASP A 263 -19.52 -5.95 22.88
C ASP A 263 -18.53 -6.07 21.70
N ASP A 264 -17.48 -6.86 21.92
CA ASP A 264 -16.46 -7.18 20.92
C ASP A 264 -16.92 -8.29 19.93
N THR A 265 -18.22 -8.65 19.91
CA THR A 265 -18.79 -9.77 19.11
C THR A 265 -18.65 -9.58 17.59
N HIS A 266 -18.42 -8.35 17.16
CA HIS A 266 -18.21 -7.97 15.76
C HIS A 266 -16.73 -7.83 15.42
N LEU A 267 -15.80 -7.99 16.36
CA LEU A 267 -14.37 -7.87 16.11
C LEU A 267 -13.80 -9.19 15.59
N LEU A 268 -12.85 -9.10 14.65
CA LEU A 268 -12.13 -10.24 14.11
C LEU A 268 -10.64 -9.90 14.09
N ARG A 269 -9.80 -10.69 14.76
CA ARG A 269 -8.35 -10.48 14.73
C ARG A 269 -7.80 -10.77 13.34
N ARG A 270 -6.70 -10.11 13.00
CA ARG A 270 -6.06 -10.27 11.70
C ARG A 270 -5.56 -11.70 11.49
N GLY A 271 -5.02 -12.33 12.54
CA GLY A 271 -4.61 -13.74 12.54
C GLY A 271 -5.76 -14.68 12.16
N ASP A 272 -6.96 -14.39 12.65
CA ASP A 272 -8.15 -15.23 12.52
C ASP A 272 -9.03 -14.88 11.31
N VAL A 273 -8.53 -14.02 10.40
CA VAL A 273 -9.29 -13.56 9.22
C VAL A 273 -9.81 -14.71 8.33
N ALA A 274 -9.15 -15.86 8.38
CA ALA A 274 -9.56 -17.07 7.66
C ALA A 274 -10.98 -17.54 8.06
N ASP A 275 -11.30 -17.40 9.35
CA ASP A 275 -12.53 -17.93 9.96
C ASP A 275 -13.78 -17.22 9.41
N PHE A 276 -13.60 -15.99 8.92
CA PHE A 276 -14.67 -15.28 8.21
C PHE A 276 -15.19 -16.05 6.99
N GLY A 277 -14.39 -16.96 6.41
CA GLY A 277 -14.80 -17.78 5.27
C GLY A 277 -15.97 -18.71 5.58
N THR A 278 -16.07 -19.20 6.81
CA THR A 278 -17.13 -20.12 7.29
C THR A 278 -18.06 -19.49 8.33
N ASP A 279 -17.82 -18.26 8.75
CA ASP A 279 -18.68 -17.48 9.64
C ASP A 279 -20.09 -17.26 9.05
N ASP A 280 -21.11 -17.04 9.87
CA ASP A 280 -22.46 -16.64 9.44
C ASP A 280 -22.50 -15.17 8.96
N ALA A 281 -21.53 -14.35 9.37
CA ALA A 281 -21.39 -12.97 8.92
C ALA A 281 -21.10 -12.90 7.42
N TRP A 282 -21.72 -11.93 6.74
CA TRP A 282 -21.55 -11.73 5.30
C TRP A 282 -20.83 -10.43 4.94
N LEU A 283 -20.61 -9.54 5.91
CA LEU A 283 -19.83 -8.30 5.73
C LEU A 283 -18.54 -8.34 6.53
N LEU A 284 -17.41 -8.09 5.87
CA LEU A 284 -16.12 -7.84 6.49
C LEU A 284 -15.67 -6.41 6.21
N VAL A 285 -15.39 -5.63 7.23
CA VAL A 285 -14.76 -4.31 7.11
C VAL A 285 -13.28 -4.44 7.48
N ALA A 286 -12.40 -4.16 6.53
CA ALA A 286 -10.97 -4.40 6.71
C ALA A 286 -10.09 -3.32 6.07
N PRO A 287 -8.92 -3.00 6.66
CA PRO A 287 -7.93 -2.15 6.01
C PRO A 287 -7.34 -2.84 4.77
N ILE A 288 -7.17 -2.11 3.66
CA ILE A 288 -6.63 -2.64 2.40
C ILE A 288 -5.32 -3.42 2.62
N LEU A 289 -4.37 -2.80 3.34
CA LEU A 289 -3.04 -3.38 3.56
C LEU A 289 -3.03 -4.57 4.53
N ALA A 290 -4.07 -4.73 5.37
CA ALA A 290 -4.18 -5.86 6.28
C ALA A 290 -4.60 -7.13 5.52
N VAL A 291 -5.39 -6.99 4.45
CA VAL A 291 -5.90 -8.09 3.62
C VAL A 291 -4.92 -8.52 2.52
N GLU A 292 -4.01 -7.64 2.09
CA GLU A 292 -2.91 -8.00 1.15
C GLU A 292 -2.14 -9.25 1.62
N ARG A 293 -1.90 -9.32 2.94
CA ARG A 293 -1.04 -10.31 3.59
C ARG A 293 -1.80 -11.01 4.71
N GLY A 294 -2.28 -12.21 4.45
CA GLY A 294 -3.01 -13.03 5.41
C GLY A 294 -3.46 -14.37 4.85
N HIS A 295 -4.17 -15.10 5.70
CA HIS A 295 -4.79 -16.38 5.41
C HIS A 295 -5.83 -16.27 4.27
N ASN A 296 -6.08 -17.38 3.58
CA ASN A 296 -7.11 -17.41 2.53
C ASN A 296 -8.49 -17.47 3.19
N ILE A 297 -9.41 -16.61 2.76
CA ILE A 297 -10.80 -16.59 3.24
C ILE A 297 -11.62 -17.52 2.33
N LEU A 298 -11.66 -18.80 2.69
CA LEU A 298 -12.26 -19.86 1.89
C LEU A 298 -13.57 -20.34 2.51
N ASN A 299 -14.53 -20.73 1.67
CA ASN A 299 -15.75 -21.38 2.12
C ASN A 299 -15.48 -22.88 2.38
N THR A 300 -16.54 -23.63 2.73
CA THR A 300 -16.47 -25.08 2.99
C THR A 300 -16.01 -25.91 1.79
N GLU A 301 -16.12 -25.39 0.57
CA GLU A 301 -15.65 -26.03 -0.66
C GLU A 301 -14.18 -25.73 -0.99
N GLY A 302 -13.49 -24.92 -0.18
CA GLY A 302 -12.11 -24.52 -0.41
C GLY A 302 -11.93 -23.48 -1.52
N ILE A 303 -13.00 -22.81 -1.95
CA ILE A 303 -12.97 -21.69 -2.90
C ILE A 303 -13.18 -20.35 -2.16
N ALA A 304 -12.88 -19.22 -2.81
CA ALA A 304 -13.02 -17.91 -2.19
C ALA A 304 -14.46 -17.63 -1.73
N ALA A 305 -14.66 -17.44 -0.42
CA ALA A 305 -15.98 -17.15 0.15
C ALA A 305 -16.49 -15.74 -0.17
N ILE A 306 -15.57 -14.81 -0.44
CA ILE A 306 -15.89 -13.43 -0.79
C ILE A 306 -16.11 -13.33 -2.30
N GLY A 307 -17.31 -12.91 -2.70
CA GLY A 307 -17.70 -12.71 -4.09
C GLY A 307 -17.51 -11.28 -4.59
N ALA A 308 -17.59 -10.28 -3.69
CA ALA A 308 -17.43 -8.88 -4.04
C ALA A 308 -16.63 -8.06 -3.02
N ALA A 309 -15.92 -7.04 -3.50
CA ALA A 309 -15.22 -6.06 -2.66
C ALA A 309 -15.53 -4.62 -3.08
N PHE A 310 -15.71 -3.75 -2.09
CA PHE A 310 -15.98 -2.32 -2.25
C PHE A 310 -14.81 -1.53 -1.69
N PHE A 311 -14.09 -0.82 -2.56
CA PHE A 311 -13.02 0.10 -2.19
C PHE A 311 -13.63 1.45 -1.79
N LEU A 312 -13.76 1.69 -0.48
CA LEU A 312 -14.28 2.94 0.05
C LEU A 312 -13.24 4.07 0.03
N VAL A 313 -11.97 3.69 -0.10
CA VAL A 313 -10.82 4.61 -0.18
C VAL A 313 -9.83 4.12 -1.21
N ARG A 314 -9.04 5.03 -1.78
CA ARG A 314 -7.88 4.67 -2.58
C ARG A 314 -6.79 4.11 -1.68
N PRO A 315 -6.08 3.05 -2.10
CA PRO A 315 -4.83 2.71 -1.46
C PRO A 315 -3.84 3.84 -1.74
N HIS A 316 -3.40 4.51 -0.67
CA HIS A 316 -2.46 5.62 -0.78
C HIS A 316 -1.48 5.55 0.38
N PRO A 317 -0.17 5.74 0.13
CA PRO A 317 0.79 5.92 1.22
C PRO A 317 0.35 7.11 2.06
N ARG A 318 0.42 7.00 3.39
CA ARG A 318 0.08 8.13 4.24
C ARG A 318 1.01 9.31 3.89
N PRO A 319 0.52 10.55 3.79
CA PRO A 319 1.39 11.71 3.64
C PRO A 319 2.47 11.70 4.72
N LYS A 320 3.71 12.04 4.35
CA LYS A 320 4.89 12.03 5.24
C LYS A 320 5.37 10.63 5.66
N ASP A 321 4.85 9.54 5.08
CA ASP A 321 5.39 8.20 5.29
C ASP A 321 6.76 8.03 4.58
N LEU A 322 7.80 7.79 5.37
CA LEU A 322 9.16 7.55 4.89
C LEU A 322 9.32 6.19 4.21
N SER A 323 8.35 5.28 4.34
CA SER A 323 8.41 3.95 3.73
C SER A 323 8.52 4.03 2.21
N TYR A 324 7.73 4.90 1.56
CA TYR A 324 7.78 5.09 0.10
C TYR A 324 9.12 5.66 -0.34
N VAL A 325 9.64 6.66 0.38
CA VAL A 325 10.95 7.28 0.10
C VAL A 325 12.05 6.23 0.21
N THR A 326 11.99 5.40 1.25
CA THR A 326 12.94 4.28 1.47
C THR A 326 12.87 3.26 0.35
N GLN A 327 11.65 2.87 -0.08
CA GLN A 327 11.44 1.94 -1.20
C GLN A 327 11.99 2.50 -2.51
N ARG A 328 11.78 3.79 -2.80
CA ARG A 328 12.33 4.47 -3.99
C ARG A 328 13.85 4.52 -3.97
N ILE A 329 14.48 4.83 -2.83
CA ILE A 329 15.94 4.81 -2.73
C ILE A 329 16.50 3.39 -2.84
N ASN A 330 15.84 2.38 -2.25
CA ASN A 330 16.25 0.99 -2.42
C ASN A 330 16.19 0.56 -3.88
N GLN A 331 15.11 0.92 -4.59
CA GLN A 331 14.99 0.65 -6.03
C GLN A 331 16.10 1.37 -6.81
N TYR A 332 16.31 2.67 -6.57
CA TYR A 332 17.40 3.42 -7.18
C TYR A 332 18.76 2.76 -6.93
N ALA A 333 19.03 2.31 -5.71
CA ALA A 333 20.27 1.64 -5.37
C ALA A 333 20.47 0.37 -6.21
N LEU A 334 19.44 -0.47 -6.35
CA LEU A 334 19.50 -1.70 -7.15
C LEU A 334 19.69 -1.40 -8.64
N GLU A 335 18.95 -0.41 -9.18
CA GLU A 335 19.11 0.06 -10.57
C GLU A 335 20.55 0.53 -10.84
N GLN A 336 21.24 1.11 -9.83
CA GLN A 336 22.64 1.54 -9.94
C GLN A 336 23.66 0.42 -9.67
N LEU A 337 23.26 -0.65 -8.99
CA LEU A 337 24.08 -1.83 -8.69
C LEU A 337 24.05 -2.86 -9.82
N ALA A 338 23.11 -2.74 -10.76
CA ALA A 338 23.10 -3.55 -11.98
C ALA A 338 24.49 -3.52 -12.64
N PRO A 339 25.07 -4.70 -12.97
CA PRO A 339 26.44 -4.79 -13.44
C PRO A 339 26.61 -4.01 -14.74
N THR A 340 27.14 -2.80 -14.62
CA THR A 340 27.72 -2.11 -15.75
C THR A 340 29.11 -2.69 -15.91
N LEU A 341 29.38 -3.29 -17.07
CA LEU A 341 30.72 -3.75 -17.43
C LEU A 341 31.69 -2.56 -17.29
N ILE A 342 32.43 -2.53 -16.19
CA ILE A 342 33.56 -1.62 -16.04
C ILE A 342 34.61 -2.18 -17.00
N GLY A 343 34.71 -1.58 -18.19
CA GLY A 343 35.81 -1.87 -19.11
C GLY A 343 37.13 -1.48 -18.45
N GLU A 344 38.14 -2.35 -18.59
CA GLU A 344 39.52 -2.31 -18.07
C GLU A 344 39.69 -1.91 -16.59
N GLY A 345 40.54 -2.67 -15.87
CA GLY A 345 40.71 -2.60 -14.42
C GLY A 345 40.68 -1.17 -13.85
N PRO A 346 39.72 -0.83 -12.98
CA PRO A 346 39.51 0.55 -12.60
C PRO A 346 40.60 1.04 -11.64
N ASP A 347 41.26 2.13 -12.01
CA ASP A 347 42.14 2.89 -11.12
C ASP A 347 41.36 3.37 -9.87
N TYR A 348 42.01 3.36 -8.71
CA TYR A 348 41.44 3.77 -7.42
C TYR A 348 40.79 5.15 -7.50
N GLU A 349 41.42 6.10 -8.18
CA GLU A 349 40.90 7.46 -8.33
C GLU A 349 39.56 7.50 -9.07
N ARG A 350 39.40 6.64 -10.08
CA ARG A 350 38.16 6.51 -10.85
C ARG A 350 37.05 5.91 -9.98
N LEU A 351 37.35 4.86 -9.20
CA LEU A 351 36.40 4.26 -8.26
C LEU A 351 35.95 5.25 -7.19
N ALA A 352 36.89 5.96 -6.57
CA ALA A 352 36.60 6.94 -5.53
C ALA A 352 35.73 8.09 -6.08
N THR A 353 36.02 8.55 -7.30
CA THR A 353 35.25 9.60 -7.96
C THR A 353 33.85 9.13 -8.34
N ALA A 354 33.73 7.94 -8.93
CA ALA A 354 32.43 7.32 -9.23
C ALA A 354 31.58 7.13 -7.96
N GLY A 355 32.18 6.65 -6.87
CA GLY A 355 31.52 6.51 -5.58
C GLY A 355 31.00 7.83 -5.03
N ARG A 356 31.81 8.90 -5.07
CA ARG A 356 31.37 10.26 -4.65
C ARG A 356 30.23 10.80 -5.52
N GLN A 357 30.29 10.59 -6.84
CA GLN A 357 29.25 11.04 -7.75
C GLN A 357 27.93 10.30 -7.51
N ARG A 358 27.97 8.97 -7.38
CA ARG A 358 26.81 8.14 -7.03
C ARG A 358 26.20 8.56 -5.69
N ARG A 359 27.03 8.78 -4.67
CA ARG A 359 26.56 9.26 -3.36
C ARG A 359 25.85 10.61 -3.43
N ARG A 360 26.43 11.58 -4.15
CA ARG A 360 25.79 12.89 -4.37
C ARG A 360 24.48 12.76 -5.15
N ALA A 361 24.41 11.87 -6.14
CA ALA A 361 23.19 11.62 -6.90
C ALA A 361 22.09 11.04 -5.99
N ALA A 362 22.40 10.02 -5.20
CA ALA A 362 21.47 9.41 -4.25
C ALA A 362 20.95 10.42 -3.21
N GLN A 363 21.84 11.27 -2.66
CA GLN A 363 21.44 12.32 -1.72
C GLN A 363 20.51 13.37 -2.33
N ARG A 364 20.73 13.74 -3.60
CA ARG A 364 19.82 14.64 -4.34
C ARG A 364 18.46 13.99 -4.54
N GLU A 365 18.44 12.73 -4.93
CA GLU A 365 17.21 11.98 -5.14
C GLU A 365 16.39 11.86 -3.84
N TRP A 366 17.04 11.55 -2.72
CA TRP A 366 16.38 11.52 -1.42
C TRP A 366 15.78 12.86 -1.00
N ARG A 367 16.53 13.96 -1.15
CA ARG A 367 16.00 15.30 -0.87
C ARG A 367 14.81 15.61 -1.77
N ARG A 368 14.90 15.29 -3.07
CA ARG A 368 13.79 15.45 -4.01
C ARG A 368 12.55 14.69 -3.54
N LEU A 369 12.69 13.44 -3.14
CA LEU A 369 11.59 12.58 -2.68
C LEU A 369 10.98 13.06 -1.36
N LEU A 370 11.79 13.56 -0.41
CA LEU A 370 11.29 14.15 0.84
C LEU A 370 10.47 15.43 0.62
N HIS A 371 10.77 16.17 -0.45
CA HIS A 371 10.07 17.41 -0.80
C HIS A 371 8.97 17.21 -1.85
N ALA A 372 8.79 16.00 -2.39
CA ALA A 372 7.80 15.73 -3.41
C ALA A 372 6.37 15.77 -2.81
N LEU A 373 5.48 16.50 -3.49
CA LEU A 373 4.06 16.55 -3.16
C LEU A 373 3.42 15.18 -3.45
N VAL A 374 2.59 14.71 -2.52
CA VAL A 374 2.07 13.32 -2.52
C VAL A 374 0.79 13.18 -3.39
N ALA A 375 0.19 14.29 -3.82
CA ALA A 375 -1.04 14.25 -4.62
C ALA A 375 -0.78 13.68 -6.03
N TYR A 376 -1.48 12.61 -6.39
CA TYR A 376 -1.28 11.86 -7.63
C TYR A 376 -1.25 12.73 -8.90
N SER A 377 -2.18 13.69 -9.02
CA SER A 377 -2.27 14.59 -10.18
C SER A 377 -1.11 15.57 -10.30
N GLN A 378 -0.40 15.84 -9.21
CA GLN A 378 0.77 16.75 -9.18
C GLN A 378 2.09 16.03 -9.47
N LEU A 379 2.07 14.70 -9.54
CA LEU A 379 3.26 13.91 -9.86
C LEU A 379 3.57 14.01 -11.36
N GLY A 380 4.86 14.08 -11.70
CA GLY A 380 5.32 13.89 -13.08
C GLY A 380 5.08 12.46 -13.57
N THR A 381 5.00 12.27 -14.89
CA THR A 381 4.61 10.98 -15.52
C THR A 381 5.39 9.77 -14.98
N SER A 382 6.72 9.87 -14.84
CA SER A 382 7.53 8.75 -14.32
C SER A 382 7.13 8.34 -12.89
N GLU A 383 6.91 9.30 -11.99
CA GLU A 383 6.47 8.99 -10.62
C GLU A 383 5.01 8.55 -10.57
N ARG A 384 4.12 9.10 -11.42
CA ARG A 384 2.75 8.59 -11.57
C ARG A 384 2.74 7.12 -11.98
N ASN A 385 3.59 6.72 -12.92
CA ASN A 385 3.68 5.32 -13.37
C ASN A 385 4.14 4.40 -12.23
N ARG A 386 5.12 4.84 -11.42
CA ARG A 386 5.59 4.07 -10.25
C ARG A 386 4.52 3.92 -9.18
N VAL A 387 3.74 4.97 -8.93
CA VAL A 387 2.59 4.93 -8.02
C VAL A 387 1.49 4.04 -8.59
N ALA A 388 1.14 4.18 -9.88
CA ALA A 388 0.15 3.35 -10.56
C ALA A 388 0.50 1.87 -10.45
N TRP A 389 1.73 1.47 -10.79
CA TRP A 389 2.22 0.09 -10.62
C TRP A 389 2.13 -0.41 -9.18
N THR A 390 2.49 0.43 -8.21
CA THR A 390 2.44 0.04 -6.80
C THR A 390 1.00 -0.19 -6.33
N GLN A 391 0.09 0.73 -6.68
CA GLN A 391 -1.32 0.59 -6.29
C GLN A 391 -2.02 -0.52 -7.06
N LEU A 392 -1.64 -0.75 -8.32
CA LEU A 392 -2.10 -1.88 -9.13
C LEU A 392 -1.82 -3.19 -8.42
N VAL A 393 -0.59 -3.40 -7.94
CA VAL A 393 -0.24 -4.61 -7.18
C VAL A 393 -1.03 -4.71 -5.89
N THR A 394 -1.19 -3.61 -5.14
CA THR A 394 -1.99 -3.59 -3.91
C THR A 394 -3.44 -4.03 -4.16
N ILE A 395 -4.10 -3.43 -5.15
CA ILE A 395 -5.47 -3.80 -5.53
C ILE A 395 -5.50 -5.26 -6.00
N TRP A 396 -4.56 -5.67 -6.86
CA TRP A 396 -4.53 -7.02 -7.40
C TRP A 396 -4.27 -8.10 -6.34
N GLN A 397 -3.47 -7.80 -5.31
CA GLN A 397 -3.27 -8.70 -4.17
C GLN A 397 -4.55 -8.93 -3.39
N VAL A 398 -5.38 -7.89 -3.22
CA VAL A 398 -6.70 -8.02 -2.59
C VAL A 398 -7.64 -8.81 -3.50
N VAL A 399 -7.73 -8.46 -4.79
CA VAL A 399 -8.56 -9.18 -5.76
C VAL A 399 -8.18 -10.65 -5.83
N GLY A 400 -6.88 -10.98 -5.82
CA GLY A 400 -6.37 -12.36 -5.80
C GLY A 400 -6.84 -13.19 -4.59
N ARG A 401 -7.33 -12.57 -3.51
CA ARG A 401 -8.01 -13.28 -2.41
C ARG A 401 -9.41 -13.75 -2.78
N LEU A 402 -10.10 -13.01 -3.65
CA LEU A 402 -11.43 -13.32 -4.16
C LEU A 402 -11.37 -14.30 -5.35
N LEU A 403 -10.22 -14.43 -6.01
CA LEU A 403 -10.04 -15.33 -7.16
C LEU A 403 -9.65 -16.77 -6.77
N ARG A 404 -9.44 -17.05 -5.48
CA ARG A 404 -8.99 -18.38 -5.01
C ARG A 404 -10.01 -19.46 -5.39
N GLY A 405 -9.49 -20.59 -5.88
CA GLY A 405 -10.30 -21.64 -6.49
C GLY A 405 -10.59 -21.45 -7.98
N GLY A 406 -10.08 -20.37 -8.61
CA GLY A 406 -10.35 -20.06 -10.02
C GLY A 406 -11.74 -19.46 -10.20
N GLN A 407 -12.05 -18.46 -9.37
CA GLN A 407 -13.38 -17.86 -9.28
C GLN A 407 -13.37 -16.41 -9.78
N ALA A 408 -14.48 -15.95 -10.36
CA ALA A 408 -14.64 -14.54 -10.73
C ALA A 408 -14.90 -13.66 -9.50
N ALA A 409 -14.52 -12.39 -9.55
CA ALA A 409 -14.80 -11.41 -8.50
C ALA A 409 -15.49 -10.15 -9.05
N LYS A 410 -16.29 -9.49 -8.21
CA LYS A 410 -16.88 -8.18 -8.52
C LYS A 410 -16.24 -7.09 -7.66
N ILE A 411 -15.64 -6.09 -8.29
CA ILE A 411 -14.90 -5.02 -7.62
C ILE A 411 -15.55 -3.68 -7.89
N TYR A 412 -15.86 -2.94 -6.81
CA TYR A 412 -16.51 -1.64 -6.87
C TYR A 412 -15.61 -0.55 -6.29
N PHE A 413 -15.39 0.51 -7.06
CA PHE A 413 -14.63 1.69 -6.63
C PHE A 413 -15.61 2.81 -6.24
N CYS A 414 -15.71 3.09 -4.93
CA CYS A 414 -16.77 3.94 -4.40
C CYS A 414 -16.37 5.39 -4.14
N ASP A 415 -15.08 5.63 -3.91
CA ASP A 415 -14.52 6.95 -3.67
C ASP A 415 -14.44 7.75 -4.97
N ALA A 416 -14.99 8.96 -4.98
CA ALA A 416 -14.91 9.89 -6.12
C ALA A 416 -13.46 10.17 -6.56
N ALA A 417 -12.50 10.00 -5.65
CA ALA A 417 -11.09 10.17 -5.96
C ALA A 417 -10.53 9.14 -6.97
N PHE A 418 -11.21 8.02 -7.24
CA PHE A 418 -10.79 7.06 -8.26
C PHE A 418 -10.97 7.60 -9.69
N ALA A 419 -12.03 8.38 -9.93
CA ALA A 419 -12.29 9.03 -11.22
C ALA A 419 -12.79 10.48 -10.97
N PRO A 420 -11.86 11.40 -10.66
CA PRO A 420 -12.18 12.74 -10.20
C PRO A 420 -13.10 13.56 -11.10
N ASN A 421 -12.88 13.52 -12.41
CA ASN A 421 -13.65 14.34 -13.34
C ASN A 421 -14.99 13.68 -13.66
N THR A 422 -14.99 12.35 -13.84
CA THR A 422 -16.21 11.54 -13.99
C THR A 422 -17.16 11.74 -12.82
N ALA A 423 -16.65 11.75 -11.59
CA ALA A 423 -17.43 12.02 -10.39
C ALA A 423 -18.13 13.39 -10.38
N ARG A 424 -17.53 14.39 -11.04
CA ARG A 424 -18.07 15.76 -11.12
C ARG A 424 -19.08 15.93 -12.25
N ARG A 425 -19.35 14.87 -13.02
CA ARG A 425 -20.22 14.87 -14.22
C ARG A 425 -19.75 15.88 -15.27
N GLY A 426 -18.49 15.78 -15.68
CA GLY A 426 -18.06 16.44 -16.92
C GLY A 426 -18.86 15.85 -18.09
N GLU A 427 -19.85 16.59 -18.61
CA GLU A 427 -20.63 16.17 -19.78
C GLU A 427 -19.84 16.35 -21.09
N ASP A 428 -18.74 17.11 -21.06
CA ASP A 428 -17.85 17.34 -22.19
C ASP A 428 -16.76 16.26 -22.25
N ALA A 429 -16.52 15.72 -23.45
CA ALA A 429 -15.46 14.72 -23.70
C ALA A 429 -14.04 15.20 -23.34
N ALA A 430 -13.83 16.51 -23.19
CA ALA A 430 -12.58 17.12 -22.73
C ALA A 430 -12.37 17.00 -21.20
N ASP A 431 -13.43 16.67 -20.45
CA ASP A 431 -13.41 16.51 -19.00
C ASP A 431 -13.40 15.03 -18.57
N LEU A 432 -13.16 14.08 -19.49
CA LEU A 432 -13.01 12.67 -19.10
C LEU A 432 -11.70 12.45 -18.31
N ASP A 433 -11.71 11.44 -17.45
CA ASP A 433 -10.52 11.08 -16.70
C ASP A 433 -9.45 10.43 -17.60
N ASP A 434 -8.20 10.80 -17.36
CA ASP A 434 -7.02 10.18 -17.98
C ASP A 434 -6.03 9.71 -16.91
N ALA A 435 -4.87 9.19 -17.32
CA ALA A 435 -3.86 8.74 -16.36
C ALA A 435 -3.22 9.87 -15.52
N SER A 436 -3.44 11.13 -15.90
CA SER A 436 -2.98 12.27 -15.12
C SER A 436 -3.95 12.61 -13.97
N THR A 437 -5.24 12.30 -14.12
CA THR A 437 -6.28 12.59 -13.12
C THR A 437 -6.71 11.36 -12.33
N SER A 438 -6.87 10.22 -12.99
CA SER A 438 -7.36 8.97 -12.41
C SER A 438 -6.27 7.92 -12.22
N LEU A 439 -6.24 7.34 -11.02
CA LEU A 439 -5.38 6.21 -10.71
C LEU A 439 -5.71 4.98 -11.55
N LEU A 440 -7.01 4.72 -11.83
CA LEU A 440 -7.43 3.53 -12.58
C LEU A 440 -7.01 3.63 -14.05
N HIS A 441 -7.13 4.82 -14.65
CA HIS A 441 -6.63 5.07 -16.00
C HIS A 441 -5.11 4.98 -16.03
N GLY A 442 -4.42 5.45 -14.99
CA GLY A 442 -2.98 5.25 -14.83
C GLY A 442 -2.58 3.77 -14.76
N MET A 443 -3.35 2.94 -14.05
CA MET A 443 -3.13 1.47 -14.01
C MET A 443 -3.32 0.84 -15.39
N ARG A 444 -4.35 1.28 -16.14
CA ARG A 444 -4.58 0.83 -17.52
C ARG A 444 -3.42 1.24 -18.42
N GLU A 445 -2.99 2.50 -18.36
CA GLU A 445 -1.90 3.04 -19.19
C GLU A 445 -0.59 2.32 -18.97
N VAL A 446 -0.20 2.02 -17.72
CA VAL A 446 1.06 1.30 -17.47
C VAL A 446 1.04 -0.15 -17.95
N LEU A 447 -0.14 -0.73 -18.16
CA LEU A 447 -0.32 -2.09 -18.71
C LEU A 447 -0.49 -2.10 -20.24
N SER A 448 -1.08 -1.07 -20.84
CA SER A 448 -1.40 -1.02 -22.28
C SER A 448 -0.24 -1.43 -23.20
N PRO A 449 1.02 -1.00 -23.00
CA PRO A 449 2.14 -1.39 -23.86
C PRO A 449 2.38 -2.90 -23.94
N TYR A 450 1.87 -3.70 -23.00
CA TYR A 450 2.03 -5.15 -22.98
C TYR A 450 0.84 -5.90 -23.61
N PHE A 451 -0.27 -5.21 -23.91
CA PHE A 451 -1.47 -5.81 -24.49
C PHE A 451 -1.71 -5.40 -25.94
N GLU A 452 -0.97 -4.41 -26.45
CA GLU A 452 -0.99 -4.05 -27.87
C GLU A 452 -0.51 -5.19 -28.77
N ALA A 453 -1.23 -5.44 -29.87
CA ALA A 453 -0.91 -6.51 -30.81
C ALA A 453 0.51 -6.38 -31.39
N SER A 454 0.94 -5.15 -31.66
CA SER A 454 2.25 -4.78 -32.20
C SER A 454 3.37 -4.66 -31.16
N SER A 455 3.10 -4.92 -29.88
CA SER A 455 4.11 -4.77 -28.84
C SER A 455 5.23 -5.80 -29.00
N ALA A 456 6.46 -5.27 -29.11
CA ALA A 456 7.71 -6.03 -29.11
C ALA A 456 8.37 -6.08 -27.72
N HIS A 457 7.64 -5.73 -26.65
CA HIS A 457 8.21 -5.72 -25.31
C HIS A 457 8.60 -7.15 -24.88
N PRO A 458 9.83 -7.39 -24.39
CA PRO A 458 10.30 -8.75 -24.05
C PRO A 458 9.41 -9.44 -23.01
N ASP A 459 8.95 -8.68 -22.02
CA ASP A 459 8.10 -9.21 -20.93
C ASP A 459 6.61 -9.36 -21.30
N ARG A 460 6.20 -9.11 -22.54
CA ARG A 460 4.78 -9.14 -22.96
C ARG A 460 4.03 -10.37 -22.48
N HIS A 461 4.55 -11.56 -22.76
CA HIS A 461 3.91 -12.83 -22.38
C HIS A 461 3.79 -12.98 -20.86
N LEU A 462 4.77 -12.49 -20.11
CA LEU A 462 4.76 -12.50 -18.64
C LEU A 462 3.66 -11.59 -18.09
N VAL A 463 3.58 -10.36 -18.59
CA VAL A 463 2.56 -9.39 -18.13
C VAL A 463 1.15 -9.88 -18.46
N GLN A 464 0.97 -10.44 -19.65
CA GLN A 464 -0.31 -11.04 -20.05
C GLN A 464 -0.69 -12.17 -19.10
N ALA A 465 0.22 -13.10 -18.80
CA ALA A 465 -0.06 -14.20 -17.87
C ALA A 465 -0.43 -13.72 -16.45
N LEU A 466 0.18 -12.63 -15.97
CA LEU A 466 -0.02 -12.14 -14.60
C LEU A 466 -1.22 -11.20 -14.45
N TYR A 467 -1.50 -10.37 -15.47
CA TYR A 467 -2.37 -9.21 -15.35
C TYR A 467 -3.47 -9.12 -16.41
N GLN A 468 -3.61 -10.09 -17.32
CA GLN A 468 -4.65 -10.04 -18.36
C GLN A 468 -6.08 -9.83 -17.81
N PRO A 469 -6.54 -10.59 -16.80
CA PRO A 469 -7.91 -10.40 -16.29
C PRO A 469 -8.10 -9.01 -15.68
N LEU A 470 -7.06 -8.49 -15.01
CA LEU A 470 -7.05 -7.15 -14.45
C LEU A 470 -7.13 -6.08 -15.54
N TYR A 471 -6.32 -6.20 -16.59
CA TYR A 471 -6.30 -5.27 -17.72
C TYR A 471 -7.63 -5.24 -18.46
N GLN A 472 -8.22 -6.41 -18.70
CA GLN A 472 -9.55 -6.53 -19.31
C GLN A 472 -10.62 -5.88 -18.44
N ALA A 473 -10.62 -6.15 -17.12
CA ALA A 473 -11.58 -5.54 -16.20
C ALA A 473 -11.44 -4.00 -16.15
N LEU A 474 -10.20 -3.48 -16.15
CA LEU A 474 -9.93 -2.04 -16.22
C LEU A 474 -10.35 -1.43 -17.56
N SER A 475 -10.25 -2.17 -18.65
CA SER A 475 -10.59 -1.70 -20.00
C SER A 475 -12.09 -1.76 -20.28
N ALA A 476 -12.80 -2.72 -19.68
CA ALA A 476 -14.26 -2.88 -19.78
C ALA A 476 -15.03 -1.98 -18.80
N MET A 477 -14.33 -1.34 -17.86
CA MET A 477 -14.91 -0.35 -16.96
C MET A 477 -15.30 0.88 -17.80
N GLY A 478 -16.59 0.99 -18.13
CA GLY A 478 -17.10 2.10 -18.93
C GLY A 478 -16.99 3.43 -18.18
N ASP A 479 -16.55 4.46 -18.91
CA ASP A 479 -16.63 5.87 -18.50
C ASP A 479 -18.10 6.33 -18.66
N HIS A 480 -19.01 5.78 -17.83
CA HIS A 480 -20.45 6.08 -17.91
C HIS A 480 -20.88 7.27 -17.06
#